data_AF-A0A940AA52-F1
#
_entry.id   AF-A0A940AA52-F1
#
_cell.length_a   1.000
_cell.length_b   1.000
_cell.length_c   1.000
_cell.angle_alpha   90.00
_cell.angle_beta   90.00
_cell.angle_gamma   90.00
#
_symmetry.space_group_name_H-M   'P 1'
#
loop_
_entity.id
_entity.type
_entity.pdbx_description
1 polymer ?
#
loop_
_entity_poly.entity_id
_entity_poly.type
_entity_poly.pdbx_seq_one_letter_code
_entity_poly.pdbx_strand_id
1 'polypeptide(L)'
;MLEDVKSNIAKLVALYEAERQRADTLAGRLAASEEKNQQYKEQIAELNQQIDNLELMRAFQAAGDPSESKARIERLIHEIDKCIKLLEN
;
A
#
# COMPACT_ATOMS: atom_id res chain seq x y z
N MET A 1 38.49 41.10 19.90
CA MET A 1 37.57 41.60 18.86
C MET A 1 37.64 40.78 17.57
N LEU A 2 38.73 40.80 16.79
CA LEU A 2 38.80 40.03 15.53
C LEU A 2 38.89 38.51 15.76
N GLU A 3 39.60 38.08 16.80
CA GLU A 3 39.67 36.69 17.27
C GLU A 3 38.30 36.16 17.74
N ASP A 4 37.54 36.96 18.51
CA ASP A 4 36.22 36.55 18.99
C ASP A 4 35.22 36.37 17.84
N VAL A 5 35.30 37.23 16.83
CA VAL A 5 34.48 37.12 15.61
C VAL A 5 34.84 35.83 14.85
N LYS A 6 36.13 35.52 14.68
CA LYS A 6 36.56 34.26 14.06
C LYS A 6 36.06 33.03 14.83
N SER A 7 36.16 33.06 16.17
CA SER A 7 35.66 31.98 17.03
C SER A 7 34.15 31.77 16.89
N ASN A 8 33.38 32.87 16.86
CA ASN A 8 31.93 32.81 16.70
C ASN A 8 31.53 32.30 15.31
N ILE A 9 32.24 32.70 14.26
CA ILE A 9 32.01 32.17 12.90
C ILE A 9 32.29 30.66 12.88
N ALA A 10 33.41 30.20 13.46
CA ALA A 10 33.72 28.77 13.52
C ALA A 10 32.64 27.96 14.26
N LYS A 11 32.14 28.48 15.39
CA LYS A 11 31.02 27.86 16.13
C LYS A 11 29.75 27.81 15.30
N LEU A 12 29.42 28.89 14.59
CA LEU A 12 28.22 28.94 13.75
C LEU A 12 28.30 27.94 12.60
N VAL A 13 29.48 27.82 11.95
CA VAL A 13 29.71 26.82 10.90
C VAL A 13 29.53 25.41 11.45
N ALA A 14 30.13 25.10 12.60
CA ALA A 14 29.99 23.78 13.22
C ALA A 14 28.52 23.44 13.58
N LEU A 15 27.77 24.41 14.10
CA LEU A 15 26.34 24.24 14.39
C LEU A 15 25.53 24.02 13.11
N TYR A 16 25.81 24.78 12.05
CA TYR A 16 25.16 24.62 10.76
C TYR A 16 25.43 23.24 10.16
N GLU A 17 26.68 22.78 10.16
CA GLU A 17 27.06 21.46 9.66
C GLU A 17 26.36 20.34 10.45
N ALA A 18 26.31 20.46 11.78
CA ALA A 18 25.60 19.50 12.62
C ALA A 18 24.09 19.45 12.33
N GLU A 19 23.45 20.60 12.19
CA GLU A 19 22.02 20.67 11.86
C GLU A 19 21.74 20.17 10.44
N ARG A 20 22.62 20.47 9.48
CA ARG A 20 22.53 19.92 8.12
C ARG A 20 22.61 18.40 8.13
N GLN A 21 23.58 17.82 8.85
CA GLN A 21 23.71 16.37 8.96
C GLN A 21 22.48 15.73 9.63
N ARG A 22 21.89 16.39 10.64
CA ARG A 22 20.63 15.95 11.25
C ARG A 22 19.48 15.99 10.27
N ALA A 23 19.36 17.07 9.49
CA ALA A 23 18.32 17.21 8.47
C ALA A 23 18.43 16.10 7.42
N ASP A 24 19.63 15.83 6.92
CA ASP A 24 19.88 14.75 5.95
C ASP A 24 19.53 13.37 6.53
N THR A 25 19.88 13.14 7.80
CA THR A 25 19.55 11.89 8.50
C THR A 25 18.04 11.73 8.68
N LEU A 26 17.34 12.78 9.08
CA LEU A 26 15.89 12.77 9.26
C LEU A 26 15.17 12.58 7.93
N ALA A 27 15.62 13.23 6.86
CA ALA A 27 15.10 13.04 5.51
C ALA A 27 15.25 11.59 5.04
N GLY A 28 16.41 10.98 5.26
CA GLY A 28 16.63 9.56 4.95
C GLY A 28 15.72 8.62 5.75
N ARG A 29 15.51 8.90 7.05
CA ARG A 29 14.59 8.13 7.89
C ARG A 29 13.13 8.29 7.48
N LEU A 30 12.73 9.49 7.05
CA LEU A 30 11.40 9.76 6.55
C LEU A 30 11.13 8.96 5.29
N ALA A 31 12.03 9.05 4.30
CA ALA A 31 11.91 8.31 3.04
C ALA A 31 11.81 6.79 3.28
N ALA A 32 12.67 6.23 4.14
CA ALA A 32 12.61 4.81 4.49
C ALA A 32 11.31 4.42 5.22
N SER A 33 10.75 5.32 6.03
CA SER A 33 9.47 5.10 6.71
C SER A 33 8.30 5.16 5.74
N GLU A 34 8.33 6.08 4.78
CA GLU A 34 7.32 6.22 3.73
C GLU A 34 7.31 5.00 2.80
N GLU A 35 8.49 4.51 2.41
CA GLU A 35 8.63 3.30 1.61
C GLU A 35 8.02 2.07 2.33
N LYS A 36 8.35 1.88 3.61
CA LYS A 36 7.76 0.81 4.43
C LYS A 36 6.24 0.95 4.55
N ASN A 37 5.75 2.18 4.73
CA ASN A 37 4.31 2.42 4.83
C ASN A 37 3.60 2.01 3.53
N GLN A 38 4.20 2.32 2.38
CA GLN A 38 3.68 1.94 1.08
C GLN A 38 3.67 0.42 0.90
N GLN A 39 4.77 -0.27 1.25
CA GLN A 39 4.84 -1.73 1.21
C GLN A 39 3.78 -2.39 2.09
N TYR A 40 3.54 -1.88 3.30
CA TYR A 40 2.49 -2.41 4.17
C TYR A 40 1.08 -2.17 3.62
N LYS A 41 0.83 -1.02 2.98
CA LYS A 41 -0.45 -0.76 2.31
C LYS A 41 -0.71 -1.74 1.18
N GLU A 42 0.31 -2.03 0.37
CA GLU A 42 0.23 -3.03 -0.71
C GLU A 42 -0.05 -4.43 -0.16
N GLN A 43 0.67 -4.84 0.90
CA GLN A 43 0.41 -6.12 1.56
C GLN A 43 -1.00 -6.22 2.14
N ILE A 44 -1.51 -5.14 2.74
CA ILE A 44 -2.89 -5.10 3.26
C ILE A 44 -3.89 -5.26 2.11
N ALA A 45 -3.69 -4.57 0.99
CA ALA A 45 -4.56 -4.69 -0.17
C ALA A 45 -4.56 -6.12 -0.74
N GLU A 46 -3.38 -6.73 -0.86
CA GLU A 46 -3.25 -8.11 -1.32
C GLU A 46 -3.93 -9.11 -0.36
N LEU A 47 -3.70 -8.98 0.94
CA LEU A 47 -4.33 -9.85 1.94
C LEU A 47 -5.85 -9.70 1.97
N ASN A 48 -6.36 -8.47 1.82
CA ASN A 48 -7.80 -8.24 1.71
C ASN A 48 -8.37 -8.93 0.48
N GLN A 49 -7.70 -8.82 -0.68
CA GLN A 49 -8.13 -9.53 -1.88
C GLN A 49 -8.11 -11.06 -1.69
N GLN A 50 -7.12 -11.59 -0.97
CA GLN A 50 -7.07 -13.02 -0.64
C GLN A 50 -8.23 -13.43 0.29
N ILE A 51 -8.57 -12.60 1.28
CA ILE A 51 -9.70 -12.82 2.18
C ILE A 51 -11.01 -12.83 1.38
N ASP A 52 -11.24 -11.83 0.54
CA ASP A 52 -12.45 -11.72 -0.29
C ASP A 52 -12.60 -12.96 -1.20
N ASN A 53 -11.50 -13.41 -1.81
CA ASN A 53 -11.49 -14.62 -2.62
C ASN A 53 -11.83 -15.87 -1.80
N LEU A 54 -11.30 -16.01 -0.58
CA LEU A 54 -11.60 -17.13 0.30
C LEU A 54 -13.05 -17.12 0.78
N GLU A 55 -13.60 -15.94 1.10
CA GLU A 55 -15.00 -15.79 1.47
C GLU A 55 -15.93 -16.16 0.31
N LEU A 56 -15.59 -15.70 -0.90
CA LEU A 56 -16.30 -16.08 -2.12
C LEU A 56 -16.27 -17.61 -2.31
N MET A 57 -15.10 -18.23 -2.20
CA MET A 57 -14.96 -19.69 -2.30
C MET A 57 -15.78 -20.43 -1.23
N ARG A 58 -15.77 -19.96 0.01
CA ARG A 58 -16.57 -20.53 1.10
C ARG A 58 -18.06 -20.40 0.83
N ALA A 59 -18.53 -19.25 0.34
CA ALA A 59 -19.93 -19.05 -0.03
C ALA A 59 -20.38 -20.03 -1.13
N PHE A 60 -19.49 -20.35 -2.07
CA PHE A 60 -19.76 -21.35 -3.11
C PHE A 60 -19.66 -22.81 -2.61
N GLN A 61 -18.79 -23.11 -1.64
CA GLN A 61 -18.67 -24.44 -1.05
C GLN A 61 -19.78 -24.76 -0.03
N ALA A 62 -20.26 -23.77 0.72
CA ALA A 62 -21.35 -23.93 1.68
C ALA A 62 -22.72 -24.16 1.01
N ALA A 63 -22.80 -24.02 -0.32
CA ALA A 63 -24.04 -24.11 -1.09
C ALA A 63 -24.47 -25.52 -1.51
N GLY A 64 -23.78 -26.59 -1.08
CA GLY A 64 -24.16 -27.99 -1.39
C GLY A 64 -23.23 -28.70 -2.37
N ASP A 65 -23.70 -29.79 -2.97
CA ASP A 65 -22.96 -30.71 -3.84
C ASP A 65 -22.12 -29.94 -4.90
N PRO A 66 -20.82 -30.25 -5.10
CA PRO A 66 -19.96 -29.58 -6.10
C PRO A 66 -20.57 -29.43 -7.51
N SER A 67 -21.45 -30.36 -7.91
CA SER A 67 -22.22 -30.29 -9.16
C SER A 67 -23.20 -29.09 -9.19
N GLU A 68 -23.88 -28.86 -8.06
CA GLU A 68 -24.88 -27.81 -7.90
C GLU A 68 -24.22 -26.42 -7.86
N SER A 69 -23.07 -26.30 -7.19
CA SER A 69 -22.27 -25.09 -7.18
C SER A 69 -21.73 -24.73 -8.57
N LYS A 70 -21.29 -25.71 -9.37
CA LYS A 70 -20.91 -25.50 -10.78
C LYS A 70 -22.07 -24.99 -11.63
N ALA A 71 -23.24 -25.62 -11.52
CA ALA A 71 -24.43 -25.20 -12.26
C ALA A 71 -24.94 -23.81 -11.86
N ARG A 72 -24.65 -23.36 -10.64
CA ARG A 72 -24.97 -22.01 -10.17
C ARG A 72 -23.98 -20.96 -10.71
N ILE A 73 -22.69 -21.31 -10.79
CA ILE A 73 -21.66 -20.47 -11.42
C ILE A 73 -21.95 -20.27 -12.91
N GLU A 74 -22.28 -21.34 -13.65
CA GLU A 74 -22.63 -21.24 -15.08
C GLU A 74 -23.84 -20.33 -15.31
N ARG A 75 -24.87 -20.41 -14.44
CA ARG A 75 -26.03 -19.51 -14.51
C ARG A 75 -25.66 -18.05 -14.26
N LEU A 76 -24.80 -17.78 -13.28
CA LEU A 76 -24.28 -16.43 -13.00
C LEU A 76 -23.48 -15.87 -14.17
N ILE A 77 -22.60 -16.67 -14.78
CA ILE A 77 -21.85 -16.27 -15.97
C ILE A 77 -22.80 -15.93 -17.12
N HIS A 78 -23.84 -16.74 -17.33
CA HIS A 78 -24.81 -16.52 -18.39
C HIS A 78 -25.64 -15.23 -18.19
N GLU A 79 -26.01 -14.92 -16.95
CA GLU A 79 -26.67 -13.67 -16.58
C GLU A 79 -25.75 -12.45 -16.81
N ILE A 80 -24.47 -12.55 -16.43
CA ILE A 80 -23.47 -11.49 -16.65
C ILE A 80 -23.30 -11.23 -18.16
N ASP A 81 -23.15 -12.28 -18.97
CA ASP A 81 -23.07 -12.17 -20.43
C ASP A 81 -24.30 -11.48 -21.04
N LYS A 82 -25.48 -11.75 -20.48
CA LYS A 82 -26.73 -11.14 -20.91
C LYS A 82 -26.77 -9.64 -20.57
N CYS A 83 -26.28 -9.27 -19.39
CA CYS A 83 -26.14 -7.87 -18.98
C CYS A 83 -25.10 -7.12 -19.81
N ILE A 84 -23.96 -7.74 -20.14
CA ILE A 84 -22.92 -7.14 -21.00
C ILE A 84 -23.49 -6.86 -22.39
N LYS A 85 -24.18 -7.83 -23.00
CA LYS A 85 -24.84 -7.64 -24.31
C LYS A 85 -25.91 -6.53 -24.31
N LEU A 86 -26.53 -6.27 -23.16
CA LEU A 86 -27.47 -5.17 -22.99
C LEU A 86 -26.78 -3.81 -22.85
N LEU A 87 -25.51 -3.77 -22.43
CA LEU A 87 -24.69 -2.56 -22.32
C LEU A 87 -23.94 -2.22 -23.61
N GLU A 88 -23.71 -3.20 -24.48
CA GLU A 88 -23.03 -3.04 -25.79
C GLU A 88 -23.98 -2.64 -26.94
N ASN A 89 -25.26 -2.41 -26.66
CA ASN A 89 -26.25 -1.79 -27.58
C ASN A 89 -26.69 -0.42 -27.06
#